data_AF-A0A953RAJ2-F1
#
_entry.id   AF-A0A953RAJ2-F1
#
_cell.length_a   1.000
_cell.length_b   1.000
_cell.length_c   1.000
_cell.angle_alpha   90.00
_cell.angle_beta   90.00
_cell.angle_gamma   90.00
#
_symmetry.space_group_name_H-M   'P 1'
#
loop_
_entity.id
_entity.type
_entity.pdbx_description
1 polymer ?
#
loop_
_entity_poly.entity_id
_entity_poly.type
_entity_poly.pdbx_seq_one_letter_code
_entity_poly.pdbx_strand_id
1 'polypeptide(L)'
;MTANLVLERLLLVRSEVEQARGLLLSPSAEGMDHCSAVLESACCELAGCRPWLSGASGHPEVLVEAHRLQQAVRRAGGLLETAWDYYAQWNRTRSGWSAGYTPRGEPPPQIRRGLVCLTG
;
A
#
# COMPACT_ATOMS: atom_id res chain seq x y z
N MET A 1 13.74 17.27 18.08
CA MET A 1 12.69 17.77 17.18
C MET A 1 11.57 18.35 18.03
N THR A 2 11.04 19.54 17.73
CA THR A 2 9.94 20.16 18.49
C THR A 2 8.60 19.53 18.09
N ALA A 3 7.56 19.68 18.91
CA ALA A 3 6.23 19.15 18.60
C ALA A 3 5.63 19.70 17.30
N ASN A 4 5.92 20.97 16.95
CA ASN A 4 5.51 21.56 15.67
C ASN A 4 6.17 20.87 14.47
N LEU A 5 7.48 20.57 14.55
CA LEU A 5 8.18 19.86 13.48
C LEU A 5 7.64 18.43 13.31
N VAL A 6 7.28 17.75 14.40
CA VAL A 6 6.61 16.45 14.33
C VAL A 6 5.24 16.56 13.66
N LEU A 7 4.46 17.58 14.01
CA LEU A 7 3.15 17.82 13.42
C LEU A 7 3.24 18.08 11.91
N GLU A 8 4.16 18.94 11.47
CA GLU A 8 4.40 19.24 10.05
C GLU A 8 4.77 17.98 9.26
N ARG A 9 5.63 17.13 9.82
CA ARG A 9 6.00 15.84 9.21
C ARG A 9 4.80 14.91 9.10
N LEU A 10 3.97 14.79 10.15
CA LEU A 10 2.77 13.96 10.09
C LEU A 10 1.76 14.47 9.05
N LEU A 11 1.60 15.79 8.92
CA LEU A 11 0.75 16.40 7.90
C LEU A 11 1.25 16.09 6.48
N LEU A 12 2.56 16.20 6.25
CA LEU A 12 3.20 15.87 4.99
C LEU A 12 2.95 14.40 4.63
N VAL A 13 3.31 13.49 5.54
CA VAL A 13 3.11 12.04 5.33
C VAL A 13 1.64 11.73 5.05
N ARG A 14 0.70 12.34 5.77
CA ARG A 14 -0.73 12.12 5.51
C ARG A 14 -1.11 12.56 4.09
N SER A 15 -0.60 13.71 3.63
CA SER A 15 -0.89 14.18 2.27
C SER A 15 -0.36 13.22 1.20
N GLU A 16 0.83 12.65 1.41
CA GLU A 16 1.43 11.63 0.55
C GLU A 16 0.58 10.34 0.52
N VAL A 17 0.14 9.86 1.69
CA VAL A 17 -0.72 8.67 1.78
C VAL A 17 -2.07 8.89 1.10
N GLU A 18 -2.67 10.09 1.22
CA GLU A 18 -3.91 10.43 0.52
C GLU A 18 -3.70 10.56 -1.00
N GLN A 19 -2.54 11.07 -1.44
CA GLN A 19 -2.16 11.06 -2.86
C GLN A 19 -2.05 9.62 -3.39
N ALA A 20 -1.34 8.75 -2.66
CA ALA A 20 -1.23 7.34 -3.01
C ALA A 20 -2.61 6.67 -3.08
N ARG A 21 -3.51 6.97 -2.13
CA ARG A 21 -4.90 6.51 -2.18
C ARG A 21 -5.62 6.97 -3.44
N GLY A 22 -5.40 8.21 -3.88
CA GLY A 22 -5.94 8.73 -5.14
C GLY A 22 -5.51 7.89 -6.35
N LEU A 23 -4.24 7.48 -6.40
CA LEU A 23 -3.72 6.62 -7.47
C LEU A 23 -4.34 5.21 -7.43
N LEU A 24 -4.59 4.67 -6.24
CA LEU A 24 -5.25 3.37 -6.07
C LEU A 24 -6.71 3.35 -6.53
N LEU A 25 -7.40 4.50 -6.50
CA LEU A 25 -8.78 4.62 -6.96
C LEU A 25 -8.90 4.67 -8.49
N SER A 26 -7.83 5.05 -9.19
CA SER A 26 -7.77 5.11 -10.65
C SER A 26 -6.47 4.46 -11.15
N PRO A 27 -6.34 3.13 -11.02
CA PRO A 27 -5.08 2.44 -11.22
C PRO A 27 -4.60 2.51 -12.67
N SER A 28 -3.34 2.89 -12.85
CA SER A 28 -2.56 2.76 -14.08
C SER A 28 -1.21 2.14 -13.74
N ALA A 29 -0.47 1.58 -14.72
CA ALA A 29 0.84 0.98 -14.46
C ALA A 29 1.80 2.00 -13.82
N GLU A 30 1.95 3.16 -14.45
CA GLU A 30 2.74 4.29 -13.93
C GLU A 30 2.23 4.79 -12.57
N GLY A 31 0.90 4.85 -12.39
CA GLY A 31 0.29 5.24 -11.13
C GLY A 31 0.55 4.26 -10.00
N MET A 32 0.68 2.96 -10.30
CA MET A 32 1.01 1.93 -9.31
C MET A 32 2.49 1.97 -8.92
N ASP A 33 3.40 2.19 -9.87
CA ASP A 33 4.82 2.37 -9.60
C ASP A 33 5.05 3.62 -8.73
N HIS A 34 4.38 4.73 -9.08
CA HIS A 34 4.41 5.97 -8.29
C HIS A 34 3.78 5.77 -6.90
N CYS A 35 2.66 5.07 -6.80
CA CYS A 35 2.03 4.74 -5.53
C CYS A 35 2.98 3.96 -4.61
N SER A 36 3.70 2.98 -5.14
CA SER A 36 4.70 2.23 -4.38
C SER A 36 5.80 3.13 -3.82
N ALA A 37 6.35 4.02 -4.66
CA ALA A 37 7.41 4.94 -4.25
C ALA A 37 6.93 5.93 -3.17
N VAL A 38 5.72 6.48 -3.32
CA VAL A 38 5.12 7.39 -2.34
C VAL A 38 4.87 6.70 -0.99
N LEU A 39 4.35 5.47 -1.00
CA LEU A 39 4.12 4.72 0.24
C LEU A 39 5.43 4.33 0.93
N GLU A 40 6.46 3.96 0.18
CA GLU A 40 7.80 3.67 0.73
C GLU A 40 8.41 4.91 1.40
N SER A 41 8.35 6.06 0.72
CA SER A 41 8.78 7.35 1.29
C SER A 41 8.04 7.69 2.58
N ALA A 42 6.71 7.58 2.57
CA ALA A 42 5.86 7.82 3.74
C ALA A 42 6.22 6.89 4.93
N CYS A 43 6.55 5.63 4.65
CA CYS A 43 7.02 4.68 5.66
C CYS A 43 8.39 5.08 6.24
N CYS A 44 9.34 5.49 5.40
CA CYS A 44 10.65 5.97 5.84
C CYS A 44 10.54 7.22 6.73
N GLU A 45 9.71 8.19 6.33
CA GLU A 45 9.44 9.42 7.08
C GLU A 45 8.78 9.12 8.45
N LEU A 46 7.81 8.20 8.48
CA LEU A 46 7.20 7.75 9.73
C LEU A 46 8.19 7.06 10.67
N ALA A 47 9.05 6.20 10.13
CA ALA A 47 10.10 5.55 10.89
C ALA A 47 11.08 6.57 11.48
N GLY A 48 11.42 7.62 10.71
CA GLY A 48 12.25 8.74 11.16
C GLY A 48 11.61 9.58 12.27
N CYS A 49 10.28 9.67 12.31
CA CYS A 49 9.54 10.39 13.35
C CYS A 49 9.43 9.61 14.67
N ARG A 50 9.51 8.28 14.64
CA ARG A 50 9.28 7.39 15.78
C ARG A 50 10.10 7.72 17.05
N PRO A 51 11.40 8.07 16.99
CA PRO A 51 12.18 8.45 18.17
C PRO A 51 11.67 9.72 18.87
N TRP A 52 10.94 10.57 18.14
CA TRP A 52 10.50 11.89 18.61
C TRP A 52 9.05 11.91 19.10
N LEU A 53 8.26 10.88 18.76
CA LEU A 53 6.87 10.76 19.18
C LEU A 53 6.71 10.63 20.71
N SER A 54 7.69 10.03 21.39
CA SER A 54 7.71 9.94 22.86
C SER A 54 7.83 11.32 23.53
N GLY A 55 8.56 12.25 22.89
CA GLY A 55 8.68 13.64 23.34
C GLY A 55 7.48 14.51 23.00
N ALA A 56 6.58 14.04 22.13
CA ALA A 56 5.38 14.76 21.70
C ALA A 56 4.10 14.31 22.43
N SER A 57 4.19 13.38 23.39
CA SER A 57 3.05 12.71 24.04
C SER A 57 2.11 13.62 24.85
N GLY A 58 2.43 14.91 24.99
CA GLY A 58 1.56 15.93 25.62
C GLY A 58 0.85 16.86 24.64
N HIS A 59 1.07 16.72 23.33
CA HIS A 59 0.51 17.63 22.33
C HIS A 59 -0.73 17.03 21.66
N PRO A 60 -1.95 17.53 21.98
CA PRO A 60 -3.19 16.95 21.46
C PRO A 60 -3.30 17.02 19.93
N GLU A 61 -2.72 18.05 19.31
CA GLU A 61 -2.70 18.21 17.85
C GLU A 61 -1.92 17.10 17.15
N VAL A 62 -0.78 16.70 17.72
CA VAL A 62 0.04 15.60 17.21
C VAL A 62 -0.71 14.27 17.30
N LEU A 63 -1.45 14.04 18.39
CA LEU A 63 -2.28 12.83 18.55
C LEU A 63 -3.44 12.77 17.56
N VAL A 64 -4.15 13.89 17.38
CA VAL A 64 -5.23 14.00 16.38
C VAL A 64 -4.70 13.71 14.99
N GLU A 65 -3.55 14.28 14.64
CA GLU A 65 -2.96 14.11 13.32
C GLU A 65 -2.43 12.69 13.10
N ALA A 66 -1.78 12.10 14.10
CA ALA A 66 -1.37 10.69 14.06
C ALA A 66 -2.56 9.74 13.85
N HIS A 67 -3.71 10.02 14.50
CA HIS A 67 -4.92 9.23 14.30
C HIS A 67 -5.48 9.39 12.89
N ARG A 68 -5.49 10.61 12.33
CA ARG A 68 -5.91 10.85 10.94
C ARG A 68 -5.02 10.12 9.95
N LEU A 69 -3.71 10.17 10.15
CA LEU A 69 -2.75 9.42 9.35
C LEU A 69 -2.99 7.91 9.45
N GLN A 70 -3.23 7.37 10.64
CA GLN A 70 -3.57 5.96 10.82
C GLN A 70 -4.81 5.55 10.02
N GLN A 71 -5.86 6.40 10.01
CA GLN A 71 -7.07 6.13 9.21
C GLN A 71 -6.79 6.18 7.70
N ALA A 72 -5.98 7.13 7.24
CA ALA A 72 -5.58 7.23 5.84
C ALA A 72 -4.82 5.97 5.38
N VAL A 73 -3.84 5.52 6.18
CA VAL A 73 -3.07 4.29 5.92
C VAL A 73 -3.99 3.07 5.86
N ARG A 74 -4.92 2.92 6.81
CA ARG A 74 -5.88 1.80 6.81
C ARG A 74 -6.74 1.77 5.56
N ARG A 75 -7.19 2.93 5.08
CA ARG A 75 -7.99 3.04 3.84
C ARG A 75 -7.18 2.64 2.61
N ALA A 76 -5.94 3.13 2.50
CA ALA A 76 -5.05 2.75 1.40
C ALA A 76 -4.74 1.24 1.43
N GLY A 77 -4.46 0.69 2.62
CA GLY A 77 -4.23 -0.74 2.83
C GLY A 77 -5.42 -1.60 2.39
N GLY A 78 -6.65 -1.23 2.79
CA GLY A 78 -7.85 -1.94 2.37
C GLY A 78 -8.07 -1.95 0.84
N LEU A 79 -7.69 -0.89 0.13
CA LEU A 79 -7.72 -0.87 -1.34
C LEU A 79 -6.69 -1.85 -1.95
N LEU A 80 -5.47 -1.89 -1.39
CA LEU A 80 -4.44 -2.83 -1.83
C LEU A 80 -4.84 -4.28 -1.58
N GLU A 81 -5.41 -4.58 -0.41
CA GLU A 81 -5.93 -5.91 -0.07
C GLU A 81 -7.06 -6.31 -1.02
N THR A 82 -8.01 -5.42 -1.27
CA THR A 82 -9.12 -5.66 -2.21
C THR A 82 -8.60 -5.92 -3.63
N ALA A 83 -7.63 -5.13 -4.09
CA ALA A 83 -7.01 -5.32 -5.40
C ALA A 83 -6.29 -6.67 -5.48
N TRP A 84 -5.53 -7.03 -4.43
CA TRP A 84 -4.86 -8.32 -4.34
C TRP A 84 -5.84 -9.48 -4.44
N ASP A 85 -6.93 -9.45 -3.65
CA ASP A 85 -7.95 -10.49 -3.64
C ASP A 85 -8.65 -10.62 -4.99
N TYR A 86 -8.98 -9.49 -5.62
CA TYR A 86 -9.55 -9.46 -6.98
C TYR A 86 -8.62 -10.14 -7.98
N TYR A 87 -7.34 -9.74 -8.02
CA TYR A 87 -6.39 -10.33 -8.95
C TYR A 87 -6.13 -11.81 -8.67
N ALA A 88 -6.08 -12.23 -7.41
CA ALA A 88 -5.96 -13.63 -7.03
C ALA A 88 -7.16 -14.46 -7.50
N GLN A 89 -8.38 -13.93 -7.36
CA GLN A 89 -9.59 -14.60 -7.84
C GLN A 89 -9.67 -14.63 -9.36
N TRP A 90 -9.43 -13.50 -10.03
CA TRP A 90 -9.37 -13.41 -11.49
C TRP A 90 -8.40 -14.44 -12.07
N ASN A 91 -7.21 -14.53 -11.49
CA ASN A 91 -6.19 -15.48 -11.86
C ASN A 91 -6.65 -16.93 -11.71
N ARG A 92 -7.29 -17.28 -10.60
CA ARG A 92 -7.88 -18.61 -10.39
C ARG A 92 -8.93 -18.95 -11.44
N THR A 93 -9.90 -18.06 -11.68
CA THR A 93 -10.97 -18.25 -12.67
C THR A 93 -10.40 -18.40 -14.08
N ARG A 94 -9.47 -17.51 -14.48
CA ARG A 94 -8.84 -17.56 -15.80
C ARG A 94 -8.12 -18.88 -16.03
N SER A 95 -7.43 -19.40 -15.02
CA SER A 95 -6.69 -20.66 -15.11
C SER A 95 -7.62 -21.85 -15.32
N GLY A 96 -8.77 -21.87 -14.62
CA GLY A 96 -9.82 -22.85 -14.83
C GLY A 96 -10.40 -22.82 -16.25
N TRP A 97 -10.59 -21.64 -16.83
CA TRP A 97 -11.06 -21.50 -18.21
C TRP A 97 -10.01 -21.92 -19.24
N SER A 98 -8.75 -21.55 -19.05
CA SER A 98 -7.70 -21.78 -20.05
C SER A 98 -7.09 -23.18 -20.02
N ALA A 99 -7.01 -23.80 -18.84
CA ALA A 99 -6.33 -25.09 -18.64
C ALA A 99 -7.29 -26.19 -18.15
N GLY A 100 -8.58 -25.88 -18.03
CA GLY A 100 -9.58 -26.77 -17.44
C GLY A 100 -9.45 -26.87 -15.93
N TYR A 101 -10.16 -27.81 -15.35
CA TYR A 101 -10.09 -28.14 -13.93
C TYR A 101 -9.39 -29.48 -13.74
N THR A 102 -8.71 -29.64 -12.61
CA THR A 102 -8.20 -30.94 -12.16
C THR A 102 -9.36 -31.92 -11.96
N PRO A 103 -9.10 -33.24 -11.86
CA PRO A 103 -10.13 -34.24 -11.58
C PRO A 103 -10.92 -34.00 -10.29
N ARG A 104 -10.40 -33.17 -9.37
CA ARG A 104 -11.08 -32.76 -8.13
C ARG A 104 -11.92 -31.48 -8.28
N GLY A 105 -11.99 -30.91 -9.48
CA GLY A 105 -12.71 -29.66 -9.75
C GLY A 105 -11.94 -28.40 -9.38
N GLU A 106 -10.65 -28.51 -9.01
CA GLU A 106 -9.82 -27.36 -8.65
C GLU A 106 -9.12 -26.81 -9.90
N PRO A 107 -9.00 -25.47 -10.06
CA PRO A 107 -8.20 -24.91 -11.14
C PRO A 107 -6.73 -25.31 -10.95
N PRO A 108 -6.01 -25.70 -12.03
CA PRO A 108 -4.62 -26.11 -11.93
C PRO A 108 -3.73 -24.97 -11.43
N PRO A 109 -2.60 -25.28 -10.74
CA PRO A 109 -1.68 -24.28 -10.24
C PRO A 109 -1.18 -23.38 -11.37
N GLN A 110 -1.16 -22.07 -11.12
CA GLN A 110 -0.68 -21.11 -12.08
C GLN A 110 0.83 -21.26 -12.30
N ILE A 111 1.20 -21.79 -13.47
CA ILE A 111 2.58 -21.68 -13.96
C ILE A 111 2.73 -20.28 -14.54
N ARG A 112 3.34 -19.35 -13.79
CA ARG A 112 3.79 -18.07 -14.35
C ARG A 112 4.94 -18.33 -15.32
N ARG A 113 4.64 -18.68 -16.57
CA ARG A 113 5.62 -18.66 -17.67
C ARG A 113 5.91 -17.19 -17.99
N GLY A 114 6.91 -16.62 -17.33
CA GLY A 114 7.21 -15.19 -17.49
C GLY A 114 8.38 -14.60 -16.70
N LEU A 115 9.19 -15.39 -15.98
CA LEU A 115 10.53 -14.92 -15.61
C LEU A 115 11.42 -15.11 -16.84
N VAL A 116 11.38 -14.15 -17.77
CA VAL A 116 12.46 -14.02 -18.76
C VAL A 116 13.66 -13.52 -17.97
N CYS A 117 14.62 -14.40 -17.70
CA CYS A 117 15.93 -13.97 -17.22
C CYS A 117 16.59 -13.16 -18.34
N LEU A 118 16.74 -11.85 -18.13
CA LEU A 118 17.69 -11.05 -18.90
C LEU A 118 19.09 -11.35 -18.38
N THR A 119 19.61 -12.52 -18.73
CA THR A 119 21.03 -12.82 -18.68
C THR A 119 21.46 -13.07 -20.11
N GLY A 120 21.92 -11.99 -20.74
CA GLY A 120 22.68 -11.97 -21.99
C GLY A 120 23.93 -11.17 -21.76
#